data_AF-A0AAD5HQ35-F1
#
_entry.id   AF-A0AAD5HQ35-F1
#
_cell.length_a   1.000
_cell.length_b   1.000
_cell.length_c   1.000
_cell.angle_alpha   90.00
_cell.angle_beta   90.00
_cell.angle_gamma   90.00
#
_symmetry.space_group_name_H-M   'P 1'
#
loop_
_entity.id
_entity.type
_entity.pdbx_description
1 polymer ?
#
loop_
_entity_poly.entity_id
_entity_poly.type
_entity_poly.pdbx_seq_one_letter_code
_entity_poly.pdbx_strand_id
1 'polypeptide(L)'
;MGCPQKTVETYTSTCPAAAAGRAIRPEGTRLLWADISGQQLAPYAKNALQRAVLALPGRPVTFLRDRIQLEQVTSMRDSYVNAFLIQSRGVRIEPCFSCLHKMSRDPSSYASPFPHCIRLPGHFGGCCGNCKWPDRAAGCSKRDEVENVWLPAPQRVSYAAAQPLALPAAGSRDDDPKPEPDDDDDNEMDLVPVVDDGLAGDGTAEDPLRLD
;
A
#
# COMPACT_ATOMS: atom_id res chain seq x y z
N MET A 1 -44.72 18.59 -16.29
CA MET A 1 -43.78 17.86 -17.17
C MET A 1 -42.76 18.85 -17.68
N GLY A 2 -41.46 18.56 -17.56
CA GLY A 2 -40.39 19.38 -18.13
C GLY A 2 -39.19 19.56 -17.20
N CYS A 3 -38.41 18.50 -17.00
CA CYS A 3 -37.11 18.58 -16.36
C CYS A 3 -36.12 19.19 -17.38
N PRO A 4 -35.40 20.29 -17.08
CA PRO A 4 -34.38 20.77 -18.01
C PRO A 4 -33.18 19.83 -17.95
N GLN A 5 -32.91 19.20 -19.10
CA GLN A 5 -31.73 18.37 -19.33
C GLN A 5 -30.48 19.21 -19.09
N LYS A 6 -29.73 18.90 -18.01
CA LYS A 6 -28.38 19.44 -17.83
C LYS A 6 -27.48 18.82 -18.89
N THR A 7 -27.03 19.66 -19.80
CA THR A 7 -25.97 19.39 -20.76
C THR A 7 -24.74 18.85 -20.04
N VAL A 8 -24.39 17.61 -20.34
CA VAL A 8 -23.13 16.99 -19.92
C VAL A 8 -22.03 17.64 -20.75
N GLU A 9 -21.42 18.69 -20.21
CA GLU A 9 -20.24 19.31 -20.84
C GLU A 9 -19.09 18.30 -20.84
N THR A 10 -18.84 17.76 -22.02
CA THR A 10 -17.72 16.85 -22.29
C THR A 10 -16.46 17.70 -22.41
N TYR A 11 -15.85 18.06 -21.28
CA TYR A 11 -14.51 18.65 -21.27
C TYR A 11 -13.49 17.54 -21.51
N THR A 12 -12.98 17.46 -22.74
CA THR A 12 -11.86 16.60 -23.12
C THR A 12 -10.60 17.09 -22.41
N SER A 13 -10.33 16.53 -21.24
CA SER A 13 -9.05 16.66 -20.56
C SER A 13 -8.05 15.70 -21.24
N THR A 14 -7.18 16.27 -22.05
CA THR A 14 -6.20 15.59 -22.92
C THR A 14 -5.00 15.08 -22.13
N CYS A 15 -5.23 14.33 -21.05
CA CYS A 15 -4.18 13.60 -20.36
C CYS A 15 -4.00 12.21 -20.98
N PRO A 16 -2.79 11.73 -21.30
CA PRO A 16 -2.52 10.32 -21.56
C PRO A 16 -2.84 9.36 -20.42
N ALA A 17 -3.03 9.82 -19.17
CA ALA A 17 -3.74 9.02 -18.18
C ALA A 17 -5.21 8.78 -18.58
N ALA A 18 -5.81 9.69 -19.34
CA ALA A 18 -7.09 9.52 -20.05
C ALA A 18 -6.96 8.75 -21.38
N ALA A 19 -5.78 8.71 -22.03
CA ALA A 19 -5.50 7.73 -23.10
C ALA A 19 -5.31 6.31 -22.52
N ALA A 20 -4.92 6.23 -21.26
CA ALA A 20 -4.74 5.03 -20.48
C ALA A 20 -5.95 4.71 -19.57
N GLY A 21 -7.09 5.38 -19.70
CA GLY A 21 -8.24 5.15 -18.82
C GLY A 21 -9.04 6.41 -18.52
N ARG A 22 -10.31 6.43 -18.91
CA ARG A 22 -11.20 7.60 -18.78
C ARG A 22 -11.27 8.09 -17.32
N ALA A 23 -10.71 9.27 -17.05
CA ALA A 23 -10.81 9.91 -15.75
C ALA A 23 -12.23 10.45 -15.53
N ILE A 24 -13.05 9.80 -14.69
CA ILE A 24 -14.41 10.27 -14.38
C ILE A 24 -14.35 11.21 -13.16
N ARG A 25 -15.24 12.19 -13.08
CA ARG A 25 -15.27 13.18 -11.98
C ARG A 25 -16.32 12.78 -10.94
N PRO A 26 -15.99 12.62 -9.65
CA PRO A 26 -16.95 12.79 -8.57
C PRO A 26 -17.15 14.30 -8.34
N GLU A 27 -18.36 14.81 -8.58
CA GLU A 27 -18.67 16.25 -8.41
C GLU A 27 -18.28 16.75 -7.01
N GLY A 28 -17.73 17.98 -6.94
CA GLY A 28 -17.36 18.64 -5.68
C GLY A 28 -16.05 18.17 -5.02
N THR A 29 -15.37 17.14 -5.53
CA THR A 29 -14.12 16.65 -4.93
C THR A 29 -12.85 17.21 -5.61
N ARG A 30 -11.80 17.47 -4.81
CA ARG A 30 -10.43 17.74 -5.30
C ARG A 30 -9.73 16.48 -5.83
N LEU A 31 -10.43 15.35 -5.84
CA LEU A 31 -9.91 14.06 -6.27
C LEU A 31 -10.25 13.82 -7.74
N LEU A 32 -9.29 13.30 -8.47
CA LEU A 32 -9.43 12.74 -9.80
C LEU A 32 -9.09 11.26 -9.71
N TRP A 33 -9.62 10.44 -10.62
CA TRP A 33 -9.15 9.07 -10.78
C TRP A 33 -8.72 8.81 -12.22
N ALA A 34 -7.78 7.89 -12.39
CA ALA A 34 -7.38 7.36 -13.69
C ALA A 34 -7.57 5.84 -13.68
N ASP A 35 -8.21 5.31 -14.72
CA ASP A 35 -8.40 3.87 -14.86
C ASP A 35 -7.14 3.19 -15.39
N ILE A 36 -6.16 2.99 -14.52
CA ILE A 36 -4.94 2.25 -14.85
C ILE A 36 -4.98 0.82 -14.31
N SER A 37 -6.17 0.26 -14.10
CA SER A 37 -6.36 -1.06 -13.47
C SER A 37 -5.82 -2.23 -14.31
N GLY A 38 -5.76 -2.07 -15.64
CA GLY A 38 -5.26 -3.07 -16.58
C GLY A 38 -3.87 -2.73 -17.12
N GLN A 39 -3.67 -2.94 -18.42
CA GLN A 39 -2.37 -2.80 -19.09
C GLN A 39 -2.07 -1.38 -19.61
N GLN A 40 -2.81 -0.37 -19.19
CA GLN A 40 -2.72 0.94 -19.83
C GLN A 40 -1.41 1.70 -19.54
N LEU A 41 -0.65 1.27 -18.53
CA LEU A 41 0.72 1.75 -18.28
C LEU A 41 1.80 0.98 -19.06
N ALA A 42 1.45 -0.03 -19.85
CA ALA A 42 2.41 -0.85 -20.60
C ALA A 42 3.39 -0.04 -21.48
N PRO A 43 2.97 1.02 -22.20
CA PRO A 43 3.89 1.83 -23.00
C PRO A 43 4.98 2.54 -22.17
N TYR A 44 4.76 2.72 -20.88
CA TYR A 44 5.65 3.42 -19.96
C TYR A 44 6.49 2.47 -19.08
N ALA A 45 6.20 1.15 -19.11
CA ALA A 45 6.89 0.13 -18.33
C ALA A 45 8.16 -0.37 -19.05
N LYS A 46 9.29 0.26 -18.74
CA LYS A 46 10.56 0.06 -19.46
C LYS A 46 11.36 -1.15 -18.98
N ASN A 47 11.30 -1.46 -17.68
CA ASN A 47 12.10 -2.53 -17.08
C ASN A 47 11.29 -3.76 -16.69
N ALA A 48 11.97 -4.87 -16.44
CA ALA A 48 11.35 -6.14 -16.10
C ALA A 48 10.53 -6.08 -14.81
N LEU A 49 11.00 -5.33 -13.79
CA LEU A 49 10.27 -5.14 -12.54
C LEU A 49 8.94 -4.42 -12.76
N GLN A 50 8.92 -3.33 -13.53
CA GLN A 50 7.69 -2.61 -13.88
C GLN A 50 6.70 -3.50 -14.62
N ARG A 51 7.17 -4.31 -15.57
CA ARG A 51 6.32 -5.25 -16.31
C ARG A 51 5.77 -6.35 -15.41
N ALA A 52 6.58 -6.88 -14.48
CA ALA A 52 6.13 -7.86 -13.50
C ALA A 52 5.03 -7.28 -12.58
N VAL A 53 5.22 -6.05 -12.08
CA VAL A 53 4.20 -5.37 -11.28
C VAL A 53 2.93 -5.07 -12.10
N LEU A 54 3.08 -4.68 -13.36
CA LEU A 54 1.95 -4.39 -14.23
C LEU A 54 1.05 -5.62 -14.48
N ALA A 55 1.63 -6.83 -14.45
CA ALA A 55 0.89 -8.09 -14.57
C ALA A 55 0.04 -8.42 -13.33
N LEU A 56 0.28 -7.76 -12.18
CA LEU A 56 -0.56 -7.92 -10.99
C LEU A 56 -1.93 -7.25 -11.19
N PRO A 57 -3.00 -7.77 -10.56
CA PRO A 57 -4.32 -7.14 -10.57
C PRO A 57 -4.25 -5.69 -10.11
N GLY A 58 -4.69 -4.77 -10.97
CA GLY A 58 -4.70 -3.34 -10.67
C GLY A 58 -6.07 -2.82 -10.26
N ARG A 59 -6.05 -1.64 -9.63
CA ARG A 59 -7.22 -0.83 -9.33
C ARG A 59 -7.09 0.55 -9.96
N PRO A 60 -8.21 1.25 -10.20
CA PRO A 60 -8.15 2.66 -10.56
C PRO A 60 -7.40 3.46 -9.49
N VAL A 61 -6.64 4.46 -9.92
CA VAL A 61 -5.83 5.28 -9.01
C VAL A 61 -6.46 6.65 -8.83
N THR A 62 -6.69 6.99 -7.56
CA THR A 62 -7.17 8.31 -7.15
C THR A 62 -5.99 9.23 -6.80
N PHE A 63 -6.02 10.47 -7.24
CA PHE A 63 -5.00 11.48 -6.97
C PHE A 63 -5.60 12.88 -6.82
N LEU A 64 -4.87 13.79 -6.19
CA LEU A 64 -5.30 15.17 -6.02
C LEU A 64 -5.14 15.96 -7.33
N ARG A 65 -6.18 16.72 -7.68
CA ARG A 65 -6.16 17.71 -8.75
C ARG A 65 -4.99 18.67 -8.55
N ASP A 66 -4.35 19.05 -9.66
CA ASP A 66 -3.22 19.98 -9.73
C ASP A 66 -1.94 19.52 -9.02
N ARG A 67 -1.92 18.29 -8.44
CA ARG A 67 -0.72 17.69 -7.85
C ARG A 67 0.00 16.73 -8.79
N ILE A 68 -0.66 16.29 -9.84
CA ILE A 68 -0.10 15.49 -10.92
C ILE A 68 -0.33 16.24 -12.22
N GLN A 69 0.75 16.69 -12.85
CA GLN A 69 0.72 17.25 -14.19
C GLN A 69 0.97 16.15 -15.21
N LEU A 70 0.40 16.30 -16.40
CA LEU A 70 0.53 15.31 -17.45
C LEU A 70 1.98 15.14 -17.88
N GLU A 71 2.66 16.26 -18.04
CA GLU A 71 4.04 16.38 -18.48
C GLU A 71 4.96 15.60 -17.53
N GLN A 72 4.60 15.50 -16.25
CA GLN A 72 5.33 14.67 -15.30
C GLN A 72 5.19 13.19 -15.67
N VAL A 73 3.98 12.70 -15.91
CA VAL A 73 3.75 11.28 -16.26
C VAL A 73 4.39 10.93 -17.61
N THR A 74 4.30 11.83 -18.59
CA THR A 74 4.88 11.63 -19.93
C THR A 74 6.37 11.95 -20.00
N SER A 75 6.95 12.63 -19.00
CA SER A 75 8.40 12.90 -18.91
C SER A 75 9.27 11.64 -18.74
N MET A 76 8.65 10.46 -18.74
CA MET A 76 9.35 9.18 -18.74
C MET A 76 10.20 8.95 -17.48
N ARG A 77 10.01 9.69 -16.39
CA ARG A 77 10.70 9.38 -15.13
C ARG A 77 10.11 8.13 -14.49
N ASP A 78 10.99 7.16 -14.22
CA ASP A 78 10.60 5.88 -13.64
C ASP A 78 9.90 6.04 -12.29
N SER A 79 10.25 7.07 -11.50
CA SER A 79 9.61 7.35 -10.20
C SER A 79 8.10 7.57 -10.31
N TYR A 80 7.62 8.22 -11.37
CA TYR A 80 6.20 8.48 -11.58
C TYR A 80 5.44 7.22 -12.02
N VAL A 81 6.00 6.48 -12.98
CA VAL A 81 5.43 5.20 -13.43
C VAL A 81 5.35 4.22 -12.26
N ASN A 82 6.44 4.09 -11.48
CA ASN A 82 6.49 3.24 -10.30
C ASN A 82 5.48 3.66 -9.25
N ALA A 83 5.30 4.96 -9.02
CA ALA A 83 4.31 5.47 -8.07
C ALA A 83 2.88 5.10 -8.48
N PHE A 84 2.52 5.23 -9.77
CA PHE A 84 1.21 4.80 -10.27
C PHE A 84 1.02 3.29 -10.17
N LEU A 85 2.05 2.49 -10.50
CA LEU A 85 2.01 1.04 -10.33
C LEU A 85 1.77 0.65 -8.85
N ILE A 86 2.50 1.28 -7.92
CA ILE A 86 2.29 1.06 -6.48
C ILE A 86 0.86 1.42 -6.07
N GLN A 87 0.34 2.59 -6.48
CA GLN A 87 -1.00 3.02 -6.09
C GLN A 87 -2.10 2.10 -6.63
N SER A 88 -1.90 1.55 -7.82
CA SER A 88 -2.89 0.68 -8.44
C SER A 88 -2.86 -0.75 -7.89
N ARG A 89 -1.66 -1.30 -7.63
CA ARG A 89 -1.47 -2.71 -7.28
C ARG A 89 -1.25 -2.94 -5.79
N GLY A 90 -0.81 -1.90 -5.07
CA GLY A 90 -0.45 -1.96 -3.68
C GLY A 90 -1.63 -1.96 -2.71
N VAL A 91 -1.35 -2.16 -1.43
CA VAL A 91 -2.32 -2.18 -0.34
C VAL A 91 -2.25 -0.86 0.43
N ARG A 92 -3.41 -0.32 0.81
CA ARG A 92 -3.49 0.83 1.71
C ARG A 92 -3.03 0.42 3.10
N ILE A 93 -2.16 1.22 3.69
CA ILE A 93 -1.65 1.02 5.03
C ILE A 93 -1.82 2.28 5.88
N GLU A 94 -1.51 2.17 7.16
CA GLU A 94 -1.31 3.34 8.02
C GLU A 94 -0.23 4.27 7.43
N PRO A 95 -0.43 5.59 7.47
CA PRO A 95 0.44 6.52 6.79
C PRO A 95 1.86 6.47 7.35
N CYS A 96 2.87 6.43 6.45
CA CYS A 96 4.25 6.72 6.84
C CYS A 96 4.38 8.17 7.33
N PHE A 97 5.46 8.50 8.06
CA PHE A 97 5.64 9.83 8.65
C PHE A 97 5.53 10.97 7.62
N SER A 98 6.09 10.79 6.42
CA SER A 98 5.97 11.78 5.35
C SER A 98 4.54 11.95 4.83
N CYS A 99 3.74 10.89 4.80
CA CYS A 99 2.33 10.98 4.41
C CYS A 99 1.51 11.60 5.53
N LEU A 100 1.71 11.17 6.77
CA LEU A 100 1.03 11.70 7.95
C LEU A 100 1.24 13.21 8.09
N HIS A 101 2.50 13.66 7.91
CA HIS A 101 2.84 15.09 7.93
C HIS A 101 2.19 15.91 6.82
N LYS A 102 1.95 15.30 5.65
CA LYS A 102 1.21 15.96 4.57
C LYS A 102 -0.28 16.01 4.87
N MET A 103 -0.82 14.90 5.39
CA MET A 103 -2.23 14.79 5.78
C MET A 103 -2.59 15.79 6.87
N SER A 104 -1.75 15.98 7.90
CA SER A 104 -2.01 16.93 8.99
C SER A 104 -2.05 18.40 8.53
N ARG A 105 -1.53 18.70 7.34
CA ARG A 105 -1.50 20.05 6.75
C ARG A 105 -2.58 20.27 5.70
N ASP A 106 -3.27 19.21 5.25
CA ASP A 106 -4.33 19.33 4.26
C ASP A 106 -5.70 19.31 4.98
N PRO A 107 -6.61 20.26 4.72
CA PRO A 107 -7.92 20.32 5.37
C PRO A 107 -8.79 19.08 5.14
N SER A 108 -8.53 18.30 4.09
CA SER A 108 -9.24 17.05 3.77
C SER A 108 -8.49 15.81 4.28
N SER A 109 -7.43 15.99 5.07
CA SER A 109 -6.57 14.94 5.61
C SER A 109 -5.98 14.02 4.54
N TYR A 110 -5.71 14.57 3.34
CA TYR A 110 -5.12 13.83 2.23
C TYR A 110 -3.60 13.99 2.20
N ALA A 111 -2.92 12.89 1.88
CA ALA A 111 -1.53 12.99 1.44
C ALA A 111 -1.45 13.54 0.00
N SER A 112 -0.23 13.80 -0.46
CA SER A 112 0.02 14.35 -1.80
C SER A 112 1.21 13.68 -2.48
N PRO A 113 1.10 13.33 -3.78
CA PRO A 113 -0.04 13.64 -4.67
C PRO A 113 -1.24 12.69 -4.56
N PHE A 114 -1.07 11.51 -3.96
CA PHE A 114 -2.15 10.54 -3.77
C PHE A 114 -2.75 10.70 -2.37
N PRO A 115 -4.08 10.61 -2.21
CA PRO A 115 -4.75 10.89 -0.95
C PRO A 115 -4.37 9.90 0.15
N HIS A 116 -4.00 8.67 -0.20
CA HIS A 116 -3.72 7.59 0.75
C HIS A 116 -2.30 7.05 0.64
N CYS A 117 -1.80 6.52 1.75
CA CYS A 117 -0.53 5.81 1.79
C CYS A 117 -0.74 4.37 1.31
N ILE A 118 -0.40 4.10 0.05
CA ILE A 118 -0.46 2.76 -0.54
C ILE A 118 0.96 2.28 -0.81
N ARG A 119 1.25 1.03 -0.41
CA ARG A 119 2.53 0.34 -0.57
C ARG A 119 2.37 -0.92 -1.39
N LEU A 120 3.44 -1.32 -2.06
CA LEU A 120 3.56 -2.62 -2.70
C LEU A 120 4.80 -3.33 -2.15
N PRO A 121 4.68 -4.07 -1.04
CA PRO A 121 5.79 -4.79 -0.44
C PRO A 121 6.44 -5.77 -1.42
N GLY A 122 7.73 -6.05 -1.25
CA GLY A 122 8.56 -6.85 -2.15
C GLY A 122 8.96 -6.13 -3.44
N HIS A 123 8.41 -4.94 -3.73
CA HIS A 123 8.65 -4.20 -4.97
C HIS A 123 9.04 -2.76 -4.69
N PHE A 124 9.94 -2.20 -5.51
CA PHE A 124 10.40 -0.80 -5.40
C PHE A 124 10.91 -0.43 -3.99
N GLY A 125 11.53 -1.39 -3.29
CA GLY A 125 12.00 -1.23 -1.91
C GLY A 125 10.88 -1.11 -0.88
N GLY A 126 9.66 -1.53 -1.21
CA GLY A 126 8.50 -1.52 -0.31
C GLY A 126 7.95 -0.15 0.03
N CYS A 127 8.45 0.91 -0.59
CA CYS A 127 8.02 2.27 -0.26
C CYS A 127 6.58 2.55 -0.73
N CYS A 128 5.96 3.58 -0.15
CA CYS A 128 4.63 4.00 -0.60
C CYS A 128 4.70 4.87 -1.87
N GLY A 129 3.61 4.88 -2.65
CA GLY A 129 3.55 5.64 -3.90
C GLY A 129 3.78 7.15 -3.72
N ASN A 130 3.38 7.72 -2.58
CA ASN A 130 3.60 9.14 -2.25
C ASN A 130 5.08 9.49 -1.97
N CYS A 131 5.86 8.54 -1.43
CA CYS A 131 7.30 8.69 -1.26
C CYS A 131 8.04 8.37 -2.56
N LYS A 132 7.53 7.42 -3.36
CA LYS A 132 8.10 7.07 -4.65
C LYS A 132 7.96 8.19 -5.67
N TRP A 133 6.84 8.91 -5.69
CA TRP A 133 6.57 9.98 -6.64
C TRP A 133 7.68 11.04 -6.75
N PRO A 134 8.08 11.72 -5.66
CA PRO A 134 9.20 12.68 -5.68
C PRO A 134 10.58 11.99 -5.66
N ASP A 135 10.63 10.66 -5.81
CA ASP A 135 11.82 9.81 -5.68
C ASP A 135 12.52 9.91 -4.31
N ARG A 136 11.72 10.02 -3.24
CA ARG A 136 12.17 10.01 -1.84
C ARG A 136 11.83 8.70 -1.15
N ALA A 137 11.91 7.60 -1.89
CA ALA A 137 11.57 6.26 -1.42
C ALA A 137 12.41 5.84 -0.21
N ALA A 138 13.68 6.25 -0.16
CA ALA A 138 14.61 5.88 0.92
C ALA A 138 14.17 6.40 2.30
N GLY A 139 13.50 7.56 2.36
CA GLY A 139 12.98 8.16 3.59
C GLY A 139 11.57 7.71 3.96
N CYS A 140 11.01 6.72 3.26
CA CYS A 140 9.70 6.18 3.63
C CYS A 140 9.86 5.35 4.91
N SER A 141 9.26 5.81 6.03
CA SER A 141 9.33 5.11 7.33
C SER A 141 8.58 3.78 7.39
N LYS A 142 7.90 3.43 6.31
CA LYS A 142 7.21 2.15 6.10
C LYS A 142 7.75 1.56 4.80
N ARG A 143 9.06 1.52 4.59
CA ARG A 143 9.65 0.78 3.46
C ARG A 143 9.92 -0.67 3.89
N ASP A 144 10.23 -1.54 2.95
CA ASP A 144 10.70 -2.87 3.34
C ASP A 144 12.10 -2.73 3.92
N GLU A 145 12.28 -3.32 5.09
CA GLU A 145 13.61 -3.61 5.63
C GLU A 145 14.19 -4.77 4.82
N VAL A 146 15.51 -4.82 4.67
CA VAL A 146 16.19 -5.78 3.78
C VAL A 146 15.87 -7.24 4.15
N GLU A 147 15.40 -7.50 5.37
CA GLU A 147 15.03 -8.82 5.88
C GLU A 147 13.55 -9.21 5.67
N ASN A 148 12.67 -8.26 5.33
CA ASN A 148 11.24 -8.53 5.20
C ASN A 148 10.85 -8.78 3.73
N VAL A 149 11.20 -9.96 3.21
CA VAL A 149 10.67 -10.45 1.94
C VAL A 149 9.17 -10.73 2.12
N TRP A 150 8.34 -9.86 1.56
CA TRP A 150 6.91 -10.08 1.50
C TRP A 150 6.61 -11.28 0.58
N LEU A 151 6.16 -12.37 1.18
CA LEU A 151 5.46 -13.43 0.46
C LEU A 151 4.04 -12.92 0.16
N PRO A 152 3.55 -13.02 -1.09
CA PRO A 152 2.18 -12.67 -1.39
C PRO A 152 1.22 -13.49 -0.53
N ALA A 153 0.16 -12.84 -0.05
CA ALA A 153 -0.92 -13.51 0.66
C ALA A 153 -1.38 -14.72 -0.17
N PRO A 154 -1.52 -15.92 0.43
CA PRO A 154 -2.00 -17.08 -0.30
C PRO A 154 -3.35 -16.73 -0.91
N GLN A 155 -3.48 -16.96 -2.23
CA GLN A 155 -4.77 -16.82 -2.89
C GLN A 155 -5.77 -17.68 -2.12
N ARG A 156 -6.93 -17.11 -1.76
CA ARG A 156 -8.10 -17.92 -1.44
C ARG A 156 -8.42 -18.71 -2.70
N VAL A 157 -7.88 -19.92 -2.79
CA VAL A 157 -8.44 -20.96 -3.63
C VAL A 157 -9.87 -21.17 -3.13
N SER A 158 -10.82 -20.71 -3.91
CA SER A 158 -12.20 -21.15 -3.76
C SER A 158 -12.18 -22.65 -4.06
N TYR A 159 -12.55 -23.46 -3.07
CA TYR A 159 -12.84 -24.87 -3.28
C TYR A 159 -14.12 -24.97 -4.12
N ALA A 160 -13.99 -24.79 -5.42
CA ALA A 160 -15.04 -25.02 -6.40
C ALA A 160 -14.45 -25.75 -7.61
N ALA A 161 -13.67 -26.81 -7.35
CA ALA A 161 -13.34 -27.86 -8.30
C ALA A 161 -12.80 -29.07 -7.54
N ALA A 162 -13.61 -29.65 -6.66
CA ALA A 162 -13.41 -31.04 -6.26
C ALA A 162 -13.83 -31.91 -7.45
N GLN A 163 -12.87 -32.33 -8.28
CA GLN A 163 -13.04 -33.55 -9.07
C GLN A 163 -12.37 -34.67 -8.26
N PRO A 164 -13.10 -35.72 -7.85
CA PRO A 164 -12.51 -36.84 -7.14
C PRO A 164 -11.64 -37.65 -8.11
N LEU A 165 -10.33 -37.64 -7.90
CA LEU A 165 -9.45 -38.65 -8.45
C LEU A 165 -9.81 -39.98 -7.79
N ALA A 166 -10.21 -40.95 -8.61
CA ALA A 166 -10.57 -42.29 -8.21
C ALA A 166 -9.38 -42.99 -7.53
N LEU A 167 -9.61 -43.48 -6.31
CA LEU A 167 -8.76 -44.44 -5.61
C LEU A 167 -8.92 -45.83 -6.25
N PRO A 168 -7.83 -46.54 -6.60
CA PRO A 168 -7.88 -48.00 -6.65
C PRO A 168 -7.74 -48.59 -5.24
N ALA A 169 -8.53 -49.64 -5.00
CA ALA A 169 -8.79 -50.25 -3.71
C ALA A 169 -7.61 -51.09 -3.16
N ALA A 170 -7.51 -51.02 -1.83
CA ALA A 170 -7.27 -52.10 -0.86
C ALA A 170 -6.17 -53.14 -1.12
N GLY A 171 -5.14 -53.09 -0.27
CA GLY A 171 -4.31 -54.23 0.12
C GLY A 171 -3.91 -54.07 1.59
N SER A 172 -4.56 -54.85 2.45
CA SER A 172 -4.48 -54.88 3.91
C SER A 172 -3.09 -55.26 4.43
N ARG A 173 -2.71 -54.71 5.60
CA ARG A 173 -2.17 -55.49 6.73
C ARG A 173 -2.06 -54.64 8.00
N ASP A 174 -2.59 -55.27 9.04
CA ASP A 174 -2.69 -54.91 10.44
C ASP A 174 -1.30 -54.71 11.07
N ASP A 175 -1.19 -53.77 12.02
CA ASP A 175 -0.45 -53.91 13.28
C ASP A 175 -0.59 -52.60 14.09
N ASP A 176 -1.23 -52.69 15.25
CA ASP A 176 -1.30 -51.70 16.33
C ASP A 176 -1.36 -52.52 17.63
N PRO A 177 -1.01 -52.04 18.85
CA PRO A 177 -0.14 -50.92 19.28
C PRO A 177 0.94 -51.42 20.29
N LYS A 178 1.87 -50.55 20.73
CA LYS A 178 2.36 -50.60 22.13
C LYS A 178 2.78 -49.20 22.67
N PRO A 179 2.44 -48.84 23.93
CA PRO A 179 2.62 -47.50 24.48
C PRO A 179 3.83 -47.35 25.44
N GLU A 180 4.03 -46.08 25.83
CA GLU A 180 4.69 -45.52 27.04
C GLU A 180 6.19 -45.14 26.97
N PRO A 181 6.69 -44.20 27.81
CA PRO A 181 6.04 -43.46 28.92
C PRO A 181 6.21 -41.91 28.89
N ASP A 182 5.48 -41.28 29.81
CA ASP A 182 5.58 -39.90 30.27
C ASP A 182 6.97 -39.58 30.87
N ASP A 183 7.46 -38.36 30.63
CA ASP A 183 8.39 -37.68 31.52
C ASP A 183 7.87 -36.25 31.71
N ASP A 184 7.29 -36.02 32.88
CA ASP A 184 7.10 -34.71 33.50
C ASP A 184 8.48 -34.06 33.71
N ASP A 185 8.65 -32.82 33.27
CA ASP A 185 9.67 -31.94 33.85
C ASP A 185 9.07 -30.55 34.05
N ASP A 186 8.64 -30.35 35.29
CA ASP A 186 8.40 -29.07 35.93
C ASP A 186 9.67 -28.21 35.88
N ASN A 187 9.58 -27.01 35.31
CA ASN A 187 10.52 -25.94 35.67
C ASN A 187 9.76 -24.64 35.94
N GLU A 188 9.08 -24.67 37.09
CA GLU A 188 8.81 -23.52 37.95
C GLU A 188 10.15 -23.00 38.49
N MET A 189 10.57 -21.78 38.14
CA MET A 189 11.50 -20.97 38.96
C MET A 189 11.26 -19.46 38.72
N ASP A 190 10.62 -18.85 39.71
CA ASP A 190 10.90 -17.52 40.29
C ASP A 190 10.57 -16.21 39.56
N LEU A 191 9.43 -15.66 40.00
CA LEU A 191 9.21 -14.23 40.25
C LEU A 191 10.19 -13.71 41.31
N VAL A 192 10.77 -12.52 41.09
CA VAL A 192 10.80 -11.32 41.99
C VAL A 192 11.90 -10.33 41.56
N PRO A 193 11.92 -9.05 42.00
CA PRO A 193 10.83 -8.12 42.25
C PRO A 193 11.04 -6.77 41.53
N VAL A 194 9.95 -6.00 41.52
CA VAL A 194 9.90 -4.56 41.27
C VAL A 194 10.81 -3.81 42.25
N VAL A 195 11.62 -2.88 41.73
CA VAL A 195 12.04 -1.69 42.49
C VAL A 195 11.43 -0.46 41.84
N ASP A 196 10.49 0.11 42.57
CA ASP A 196 9.96 1.45 42.44
C ASP A 196 10.84 2.34 43.31
N ASP A 197 11.41 3.39 42.72
CA ASP A 197 11.91 4.55 43.46
C ASP A 197 11.52 5.80 42.65
N GLY A 198 10.23 6.14 42.73
CA GLY A 198 9.75 7.41 43.25
C GLY A 198 10.41 8.74 42.82
N LEU A 199 9.53 9.64 42.32
CA LEU A 199 9.33 11.04 42.78
C LEU A 199 10.48 12.05 42.50
N ALA A 200 10.30 13.30 42.10
CA ALA A 200 9.17 14.24 41.96
C ALA A 200 9.61 15.31 40.91
N GLY A 201 8.70 16.07 40.27
CA GLY A 201 8.32 17.46 40.65
C GLY A 201 9.48 18.44 40.50
N ASP A 202 9.45 19.60 39.83
CA ASP A 202 8.46 20.67 39.64
C ASP A 202 9.18 21.67 38.69
N GLY A 203 8.59 22.07 37.55
CA GLY A 203 8.19 23.47 37.33
C GLY A 203 9.28 24.54 37.48
N THR A 204 9.59 25.24 36.39
CA THR A 204 9.51 26.72 36.26
C THR A 204 10.09 27.16 34.93
N ALA A 205 9.40 28.14 34.35
CA ALA A 205 9.88 28.96 33.24
C ALA A 205 11.15 29.71 33.64
N GLU A 206 11.95 30.12 32.64
CA GLU A 206 12.38 31.50 32.38
C GLU A 206 13.51 31.44 31.31
N ASP A 207 13.22 32.04 30.15
CA ASP A 207 14.21 32.64 29.22
C ASP A 207 15.04 33.68 30.01
N PRO A 208 16.36 33.86 29.75
CA PRO A 208 16.72 35.06 28.95
C PRO A 208 18.10 35.03 28.21
N LEU A 209 18.16 35.84 27.13
CA LEU A 209 19.34 36.47 26.48
C LEU A 209 20.21 35.56 25.57
N ARG A 210 20.77 36.00 24.42
CA ARG A 210 21.14 37.33 23.88
C ARG A 210 21.67 37.10 22.45
N LEU A 211 21.38 37.95 21.46
CA LEU A 211 22.34 38.29 20.40
C LEU A 211 21.98 39.68 19.84
N ASP A 212 23.00 40.54 19.82
CA ASP A 212 23.04 41.91 19.32
C ASP A 212 22.84 42.02 17.80
#